data_AF-A0A818TCR8-F1
#
_entry.id   AF-A0A818TCR8-F1
#
_cell.length_a   1.000
_cell.length_b   1.000
_cell.length_c   1.000
_cell.angle_alpha   90.00
_cell.angle_beta   90.00
_cell.angle_gamma   90.00
#
_symmetry.space_group_name_H-M   'P 1'
#
loop_
_entity.id
_entity.type
_entity.pdbx_description
1 polymer ?
#
loop_
_entity_poly.entity_id
_entity_poly.type
_entity_poly.pdbx_seq_one_letter_code
_entity_poly.pdbx_strand_id
1 'polypeptide(L)'
;MSPSPPNANFGPRIDDISYVDALESSIPIGNGPHIGDLLNIIFVKIIYFIKLIFHLFFQRKFILHRLIGLLYLLQYFFAFYLFFKNYDLFKSSFLIWSLPLTGFVQSLTAIYTFTFLSRTKRDAGYYSDRGTLSYPFIVENSFFASILLFQWLYYSNKFYPLFTSSIIIDNLFVFLPYIARQLWPKTSFRDSLYNSDKNKTEKNKKFFFIVTHITKCFYIWAKHYIGFFLNYIRFFNRVDTEDIYHIYLLLLFGAFATTISMFLHTLKFKGYLGPKLSFMIYMVSYLATFYSFIQIRNTFIMNIDLTIYVFIGLLLNFTRYQHAYQIFLMVLFNAHRDNMLPNDIKKYLFSS
;
A
#
# COMPACT_ATOMS: atom_id res chain seq x y z
N MET A 1 -12.72 -34.12 11.19
CA MET A 1 -12.08 -33.26 12.20
C MET A 1 -10.72 -32.87 11.66
N SER A 2 -10.50 -31.58 11.37
CA SER A 2 -9.17 -31.09 10.98
C SER A 2 -8.25 -31.12 12.20
N PRO A 3 -7.03 -31.65 12.11
CA PRO A 3 -6.10 -31.65 13.24
C PRO A 3 -5.87 -30.21 13.71
N SER A 4 -5.96 -30.01 15.03
CA SER A 4 -5.54 -28.77 15.69
C SER A 4 -4.14 -28.42 15.19
N PRO A 5 -3.90 -27.17 14.75
CA PRO A 5 -2.56 -26.79 14.32
C PRO A 5 -1.59 -26.99 15.49
N PRO A 6 -0.38 -27.52 15.25
CA PRO A 6 0.61 -27.69 16.30
C PRO A 6 0.85 -26.35 16.98
N ASN A 7 0.94 -26.35 18.31
CA ASN A 7 1.33 -25.20 19.12
C ASN A 7 2.53 -24.52 18.46
N ALA A 8 2.28 -23.44 17.73
CA ALA A 8 3.34 -22.59 17.27
C ALA A 8 3.98 -22.07 18.55
N ASN A 9 5.24 -22.42 18.80
CA ASN A 9 6.07 -21.77 19.80
C ASN A 9 6.07 -20.28 19.45
N PHE A 10 5.08 -19.55 19.99
CA PHE A 10 5.06 -18.11 19.98
C PHE A 10 6.27 -17.72 20.81
N GLY A 11 7.28 -17.13 20.16
CA GLY A 11 8.33 -16.43 20.90
C GLY A 11 7.68 -15.40 21.84
N PRO A 12 8.44 -14.87 22.81
CA PRO A 12 7.91 -13.96 23.82
C PRO A 12 7.05 -12.88 23.15
N ARG A 13 5.79 -12.78 23.60
CA ARG A 13 4.87 -11.74 23.13
C ARG A 13 5.42 -10.40 23.58
N ILE A 14 5.12 -9.33 22.84
CA ILE A 14 5.41 -7.98 23.35
C ILE A 14 4.61 -7.71 24.64
N ASP A 15 3.51 -8.44 24.85
CA ASP A 15 2.72 -8.44 26.08
C ASP A 15 3.31 -9.34 27.19
N ASP A 16 4.32 -10.18 26.90
CA ASP A 16 5.14 -10.85 27.91
C ASP A 16 6.18 -9.84 28.44
N ILE A 17 5.68 -8.68 28.87
CA ILE A 17 6.38 -7.60 29.57
C ILE A 17 6.84 -8.12 30.95
N SER A 18 6.87 -9.43 31.22
CA SER A 18 7.30 -9.97 32.51
C SER A 18 8.73 -9.58 32.89
N TYR A 19 9.60 -9.20 31.94
CA TYR A 19 10.95 -8.72 32.25
C TYR A 19 11.02 -7.20 32.49
N VAL A 20 10.15 -6.41 31.83
CA VAL A 20 10.10 -4.95 32.01
C VAL A 20 9.17 -4.58 33.16
N ASP A 21 8.06 -5.29 33.34
CA ASP A 21 7.17 -5.20 34.51
C ASP A 21 7.90 -5.66 35.77
N ALA A 22 8.77 -6.68 35.68
CA ALA A 22 9.66 -7.04 36.80
C ALA A 22 10.67 -5.94 37.13
N LEU A 23 11.15 -5.20 36.11
CA LEU A 23 12.05 -4.07 36.34
C LEU A 23 11.28 -2.85 36.89
N GLU A 24 10.10 -2.54 36.37
CA GLU A 24 9.27 -1.40 36.77
C GLU A 24 8.65 -1.60 38.16
N SER A 25 8.29 -2.84 38.52
CA SER A 25 7.82 -3.20 39.87
C SER A 25 8.92 -3.16 40.95
N SER A 26 10.20 -3.09 40.54
CA SER A 26 11.33 -3.02 41.46
C SER A 26 11.76 -1.60 41.84
N ILE A 27 11.15 -0.56 41.28
CA ILE A 27 11.49 0.84 41.57
C ILE A 27 10.71 1.30 42.82
N PRO A 28 11.36 1.50 43.98
CA PRO A 28 10.67 1.92 45.21
C PRO A 28 10.07 3.32 45.04
N ILE A 29 8.79 3.46 45.36
CA ILE A 29 7.94 4.65 45.10
C ILE A 29 8.39 5.91 45.89
N GLY A 30 9.44 5.83 46.72
CA GLY A 30 9.85 6.91 47.63
C GLY A 30 11.00 7.81 47.17
N ASN A 31 11.84 7.37 46.22
CA ASN A 31 12.99 8.14 45.76
C ASN A 31 12.88 8.34 44.24
N GLY A 32 12.97 9.59 43.77
CA GLY A 32 12.94 9.89 42.34
C GLY A 32 13.97 9.04 41.58
N PRO A 33 13.65 8.53 40.38
CA PRO A 33 14.53 7.61 39.66
C PRO A 33 15.90 8.27 39.47
N HIS A 34 16.96 7.60 39.93
CA HIS A 34 18.31 8.09 39.67
C HIS A 34 18.54 8.09 38.16
N ILE A 35 19.29 9.08 37.65
CA ILE A 35 19.63 9.17 36.22
C ILE A 35 20.25 7.84 35.72
N GLY A 36 20.98 7.13 36.59
CA GLY A 36 21.50 5.79 36.33
C GLY A 36 20.43 4.75 35.99
N ASP A 37 19.30 4.75 36.72
CA ASP A 37 18.19 3.81 36.49
C ASP A 37 17.51 4.09 35.14
N LEU A 38 17.29 5.37 34.83
CA LEU A 38 16.73 5.78 33.54
C LEU A 38 17.62 5.37 32.36
N LEU A 39 18.93 5.61 32.47
CA LEU A 39 19.90 5.20 31.45
C LEU A 39 19.93 3.67 31.28
N ASN A 40 19.86 2.92 32.38
CA ASN A 40 19.80 1.47 32.33
C ASN A 40 18.51 0.96 31.65
N ILE A 41 17.36 1.54 31.97
CA ILE A 41 16.08 1.22 31.30
C ILE A 41 16.17 1.48 29.80
N ILE A 42 16.71 2.64 29.39
CA ILE A 42 16.90 2.99 27.98
C ILE A 42 17.84 1.98 27.30
N PHE A 43 18.97 1.66 27.93
CA PHE A 43 19.95 0.71 27.40
C PHE A 43 19.36 -0.70 27.23
N VAL A 44 18.64 -1.21 28.23
CA VAL A 44 17.94 -2.51 28.16
C VAL A 44 16.92 -2.51 27.03
N LYS A 45 16.13 -1.43 26.87
CA LYS A 45 15.16 -1.28 25.77
C LYS A 45 15.85 -1.27 24.39
N ILE A 46 17.01 -0.63 24.27
CA ILE A 46 17.82 -0.63 23.03
C ILE A 46 18.32 -2.04 22.72
N ILE A 47 18.91 -2.75 23.69
CA ILE A 47 19.39 -4.13 23.50
C ILE A 47 18.23 -5.05 23.09
N TYR A 48 17.10 -4.93 23.77
CA TYR A 48 15.91 -5.71 23.45
C TYR A 48 15.42 -5.45 22.02
N PHE A 49 15.37 -4.18 21.62
CA PHE A 49 15.00 -3.78 20.27
C PHE A 49 15.95 -4.35 19.21
N ILE A 50 17.26 -4.31 19.46
CA ILE A 50 18.26 -4.91 18.58
C ILE A 50 18.04 -6.43 18.47
N LYS A 51 17.87 -7.13 19.61
CA LYS A 51 17.58 -8.58 19.63
C LYS A 51 16.30 -8.90 18.85
N LEU A 52 15.26 -8.08 18.98
CA LEU A 52 14.01 -8.23 18.26
C LEU A 52 14.22 -8.05 16.75
N ILE A 53 14.98 -7.04 16.30
CA ILE A 53 15.34 -6.87 14.88
C ILE A 53 16.08 -8.10 14.36
N PHE A 54 17.10 -8.58 15.08
CA PHE A 54 17.84 -9.78 14.69
C PHE A 54 16.91 -11.00 14.57
N HIS A 55 16.03 -11.19 15.55
CA HIS A 55 15.04 -12.26 15.54
C HIS A 55 14.03 -12.13 14.39
N LEU A 56 13.59 -10.92 14.06
CA LEU A 56 12.61 -10.68 12.99
C LEU A 56 13.21 -10.89 11.60
N PHE A 57 14.46 -10.49 11.38
CA PHE A 57 15.01 -10.44 10.01
C PHE A 57 16.06 -11.52 9.69
N PHE A 58 16.76 -12.07 10.68
CA PHE A 58 17.91 -12.96 10.47
C PHE A 58 17.64 -14.43 10.83
N GLN A 59 16.37 -14.83 10.92
CA GLN A 59 16.01 -16.23 11.07
C GLN A 59 16.22 -16.99 9.74
N ARG A 60 16.77 -18.22 9.84
CA ARG A 60 16.99 -19.11 8.68
C ARG A 60 15.71 -19.34 7.85
N LYS A 61 14.57 -19.49 8.54
CA LYS A 61 13.28 -19.69 7.88
C LYS A 61 12.84 -18.41 7.18
N PHE A 62 12.73 -18.49 5.85
CA PHE A 62 12.32 -17.40 4.97
C PHE A 62 13.31 -16.22 4.94
N ILE A 63 14.61 -16.52 5.06
CA ILE A 63 15.67 -15.49 5.16
C ILE A 63 15.64 -14.51 3.97
N LEU A 64 15.45 -14.98 2.74
CA LEU A 64 15.40 -14.12 1.56
C LEU A 64 14.27 -13.07 1.65
N HIS A 65 13.05 -13.51 1.92
CA HIS A 65 11.89 -12.63 2.08
C HIS A 65 12.06 -11.65 3.25
N ARG A 66 12.72 -12.07 4.34
CA ARG A 66 13.00 -11.20 5.48
C ARG A 66 14.04 -10.14 5.14
N LEU A 67 15.14 -10.50 4.48
CA LEU A 67 16.20 -9.57 4.11
C LEU A 67 15.71 -8.53 3.08
N ILE A 68 14.92 -8.94 2.09
CA ILE A 68 14.32 -8.01 1.13
C ILE A 68 13.30 -7.09 1.84
N GLY A 69 12.54 -7.62 2.80
CA GLY A 69 11.67 -6.81 3.65
C GLY A 69 12.42 -5.78 4.50
N LEU A 70 13.56 -6.15 5.07
CA LEU A 70 14.43 -5.23 5.82
C LEU A 70 14.98 -4.13 4.90
N LEU A 71 15.50 -4.52 3.72
CA LEU A 71 15.98 -3.59 2.72
C LEU A 71 14.89 -2.59 2.32
N TYR A 72 13.67 -3.07 2.09
CA TYR A 72 12.53 -2.22 1.78
C TYR A 72 12.23 -1.22 2.90
N LEU A 73 12.23 -1.65 4.17
CA LEU A 73 11.98 -0.76 5.30
C LEU A 73 13.05 0.33 5.43
N LEU A 74 14.32 -0.03 5.22
CA LEU A 74 15.41 0.94 5.20
C LEU A 74 15.25 1.94 4.05
N GLN A 75 15.01 1.45 2.83
CA GLN A 75 14.76 2.32 1.67
C GLN A 75 13.56 3.24 1.89
N TYR A 76 12.46 2.73 2.45
CA TYR A 76 11.29 3.52 2.76
C TYR A 76 11.61 4.63 3.77
N PHE A 77 12.32 4.30 4.85
CA PHE A 77 12.72 5.28 5.86
C PHE A 77 13.61 6.38 5.27
N PHE A 78 14.63 6.02 4.47
CA PHE A 78 15.48 7.00 3.80
C PHE A 78 14.72 7.83 2.77
N ALA A 79 13.80 7.21 2.01
CA ALA A 79 12.98 7.92 1.03
C ALA A 79 12.07 8.93 1.71
N PHE A 80 11.41 8.54 2.80
CA PHE A 80 10.56 9.40 3.61
C PHE A 80 11.38 10.55 4.23
N TYR A 81 12.54 10.24 4.83
CA TYR A 81 13.45 11.23 5.40
C TYR A 81 13.91 12.25 4.35
N LEU A 82 14.39 11.77 3.19
CA LEU A 82 14.85 12.64 2.11
C LEU A 82 13.71 13.47 1.53
N PHE A 83 12.51 12.90 1.37
CA PHE A 83 11.34 13.62 0.88
C PHE A 83 11.05 14.88 1.71
N PHE A 84 11.05 14.77 3.04
CA PHE A 84 10.77 15.90 3.92
C PHE A 84 11.97 16.82 4.17
N LYS A 85 13.21 16.30 4.10
CA LYS A 85 14.42 17.11 4.36
C LYS A 85 14.97 17.82 3.13
N ASN A 86 15.00 17.14 1.98
CA ASN A 86 15.56 17.64 0.73
C ASN A 86 14.89 16.93 -0.45
N TYR A 87 13.77 17.51 -0.90
CA TYR A 87 12.94 16.92 -1.94
C TYR A 87 13.65 16.80 -3.30
N ASP A 88 14.53 17.74 -3.65
CA ASP A 88 15.28 17.68 -4.91
C ASP A 88 16.30 16.54 -4.92
N LEU A 89 16.95 16.30 -3.77
CA LEU A 89 17.80 15.13 -3.59
C LEU A 89 16.97 13.84 -3.66
N PHE A 90 15.78 13.81 -3.06
CA PHE A 90 14.86 12.67 -3.19
C PHE A 90 14.51 12.39 -4.66
N LYS A 91 14.08 13.40 -5.44
CA LYS A 91 13.74 13.28 -6.87
C LYS A 91 14.86 12.74 -7.75
N SER A 92 16.10 13.12 -7.44
CA SER A 92 17.29 12.71 -8.20
C SER A 92 17.90 11.40 -7.69
N SER A 93 17.52 10.96 -6.49
CA SER A 93 18.05 9.75 -5.88
C SER A 93 17.59 8.48 -6.59
N PHE A 94 18.36 7.40 -6.40
CA PHE A 94 17.97 6.07 -6.86
C PHE A 94 16.75 5.50 -6.12
N LEU A 95 16.30 6.12 -5.02
CA LEU A 95 15.14 5.66 -4.25
C LEU A 95 13.83 5.76 -5.05
N ILE A 96 13.76 6.66 -6.04
CA ILE A 96 12.59 6.82 -6.93
C ILE A 96 12.22 5.51 -7.64
N TRP A 97 13.20 4.74 -8.07
CA TRP A 97 12.95 3.47 -8.75
C TRP A 97 13.22 2.25 -7.88
N SER A 98 14.22 2.33 -6.99
CA SER A 98 14.62 1.18 -6.18
C SER A 98 13.62 0.85 -5.07
N LEU A 99 13.00 1.84 -4.42
CA LEU A 99 11.98 1.58 -3.39
C LEU A 99 10.79 0.78 -3.94
N PRO A 100 10.08 1.24 -5.00
CA PRO A 100 8.96 0.48 -5.52
C PRO A 100 9.38 -0.85 -6.16
N LEU A 101 10.59 -0.93 -6.73
CA LEU A 101 11.12 -2.18 -7.28
C LEU A 101 11.34 -3.22 -6.16
N THR A 102 11.97 -2.82 -5.05
CA THR A 102 12.13 -3.70 -3.88
C THR A 102 10.77 -4.11 -3.32
N GLY A 103 9.77 -3.21 -3.33
CA GLY A 103 8.39 -3.55 -2.92
C GLY A 103 7.77 -4.63 -3.81
N PHE A 104 7.94 -4.52 -5.12
CA PHE A 104 7.51 -5.53 -6.07
C PHE A 104 8.25 -6.86 -5.87
N VAL A 105 9.58 -6.85 -5.77
CA VAL A 105 10.38 -8.05 -5.49
C VAL A 105 10.00 -8.67 -4.14
N GLN A 106 9.71 -7.87 -3.12
CA GLN A 106 9.24 -8.33 -1.83
C GLN A 106 7.91 -9.08 -1.93
N SER A 107 6.99 -8.59 -2.76
CA SER A 107 5.73 -9.28 -3.04
C SER A 107 5.95 -10.62 -3.75
N LEU A 108 6.87 -10.68 -4.72
CA LEU A 108 7.20 -11.93 -5.43
C LEU A 108 7.83 -12.96 -4.49
N THR A 109 8.80 -12.55 -3.67
CA THR A 109 9.41 -13.47 -2.69
C THR A 109 8.40 -13.95 -1.66
N ALA A 110 7.40 -13.13 -1.28
CA ALA A 110 6.29 -13.55 -0.44
C ALA A 110 5.46 -14.66 -1.09
N ILE A 111 5.17 -14.57 -2.40
CA ILE A 111 4.44 -15.60 -3.16
C ILE A 111 5.16 -16.95 -3.11
N TYR A 112 6.49 -16.96 -3.28
CA TYR A 112 7.29 -18.19 -3.21
C TYR A 112 7.44 -18.71 -1.78
N THR A 113 7.42 -17.82 -0.79
CA THR A 113 7.65 -18.15 0.62
C THR A 113 6.41 -18.71 1.31
N PHE A 114 5.23 -18.13 1.06
CA PHE A 114 4.01 -18.40 1.81
C PHE A 114 3.06 -19.38 1.12
N THR A 115 3.61 -20.32 0.34
CA THR A 115 2.84 -21.33 -0.42
C THR A 115 2.03 -22.29 0.46
N PHE A 116 2.33 -22.35 1.76
CA PHE A 116 1.60 -23.14 2.76
C PHE A 116 0.25 -22.51 3.19
N LEU A 117 -0.04 -21.27 2.80
CA LEU A 117 -1.33 -20.64 3.10
C LEU A 117 -2.46 -21.21 2.23
N SER A 118 -3.69 -21.14 2.74
CA SER A 118 -4.86 -21.63 2.00
C SER A 118 -5.03 -20.88 0.67
N ARG A 119 -5.07 -21.65 -0.43
CA ARG A 119 -5.31 -21.17 -1.80
C ARG A 119 -6.80 -20.97 -2.12
N THR A 120 -7.68 -21.60 -1.35
CA THR A 120 -9.14 -21.57 -1.57
C THR A 120 -9.83 -20.44 -0.80
N LYS A 121 -9.16 -19.85 0.19
CA LYS A 121 -9.71 -18.76 1.00
C LYS A 121 -9.82 -17.46 0.18
N ARG A 122 -11.05 -17.00 -0.07
CA ARG A 122 -11.36 -15.74 -0.77
C ARG A 122 -11.34 -14.49 0.11
N ASP A 123 -11.51 -14.66 1.41
CA ASP A 123 -11.27 -13.62 2.42
C ASP A 123 -9.76 -13.32 2.49
N ALA A 124 -9.38 -12.05 2.46
CA ALA A 124 -7.99 -11.62 2.60
C ALA A 124 -7.37 -12.02 3.95
N GLY A 125 -8.18 -12.15 5.00
CA GLY A 125 -7.74 -12.35 6.39
C GLY A 125 -7.14 -11.10 7.05
N TYR A 126 -6.96 -10.02 6.28
CA TYR A 126 -6.41 -8.78 6.77
C TYR A 126 -7.34 -8.07 7.77
N TYR A 127 -8.64 -8.05 7.44
CA TYR A 127 -9.70 -7.35 8.17
C TYR A 127 -10.29 -8.19 9.31
N SER A 128 -9.43 -8.81 10.10
CA SER A 128 -9.82 -9.70 11.20
C SER A 128 -8.77 -9.71 12.31
N ASP A 129 -9.15 -10.05 13.54
CA ASP A 129 -8.20 -10.21 14.65
C ASP A 129 -7.62 -11.62 14.75
N ARG A 130 -8.33 -12.65 14.24
CA ARG A 130 -7.88 -14.05 14.29
C ARG A 130 -7.46 -14.63 12.94
N GLY A 131 -7.78 -13.97 11.83
CA GLY A 131 -7.53 -14.52 10.50
C GLY A 131 -6.07 -14.38 10.05
N THR A 132 -5.54 -15.47 9.52
CA THR A 132 -4.32 -15.49 8.71
C THR A 132 -4.57 -14.88 7.34
N LEU A 133 -3.53 -14.30 6.73
CA LEU A 133 -3.56 -13.91 5.32
C LEU A 133 -3.90 -15.12 4.44
N SER A 134 -4.64 -14.89 3.36
CA SER A 134 -4.87 -15.90 2.33
C SER A 134 -3.78 -15.83 1.26
N TYR A 135 -3.47 -16.97 0.64
CA TYR A 135 -2.51 -17.00 -0.46
C TYR A 135 -2.94 -16.11 -1.64
N PRO A 136 -4.23 -16.10 -2.06
CA PRO A 136 -4.75 -15.15 -3.05
C PRO A 136 -4.44 -13.69 -2.74
N PHE A 137 -4.50 -13.27 -1.47
CA PHE A 137 -4.22 -11.89 -1.09
C PHE A 137 -2.74 -11.51 -1.29
N ILE A 138 -1.82 -12.45 -1.01
CA ILE A 138 -0.38 -12.23 -1.24
C ILE A 138 -0.09 -12.09 -2.72
N VAL A 139 -0.68 -12.97 -3.55
CA VAL A 139 -0.54 -12.89 -5.01
C VAL A 139 -1.16 -11.61 -5.53
N GLU A 140 -2.36 -11.24 -5.08
CA GLU A 140 -3.01 -9.97 -5.42
C GLU A 140 -2.16 -8.76 -5.05
N ASN A 141 -1.45 -8.78 -3.92
CA ASN A 141 -0.58 -7.68 -3.52
C ASN A 141 0.55 -7.41 -4.54
N SER A 142 1.02 -8.43 -5.27
CA SER A 142 2.03 -8.24 -6.31
C SER A 142 1.54 -7.38 -7.48
N PHE A 143 0.23 -7.44 -7.78
CA PHE A 143 -0.38 -6.57 -8.77
C PHE A 143 -0.39 -5.10 -8.31
N PHE A 144 -0.70 -4.83 -7.04
CA PHE A 144 -0.65 -3.46 -6.52
C PHE A 144 0.78 -2.93 -6.44
N ALA A 145 1.73 -3.77 -6.03
CA ALA A 145 3.13 -3.40 -6.04
C ALA A 145 3.63 -3.12 -7.47
N SER A 146 3.17 -3.86 -8.49
CA SER A 146 3.53 -3.59 -9.89
C SER A 146 2.91 -2.30 -10.44
N ILE A 147 1.65 -2.00 -10.11
CA ILE A 147 1.03 -0.71 -10.48
C ILE A 147 1.78 0.43 -9.81
N LEU A 148 2.09 0.29 -8.52
CA LEU A 148 2.81 1.32 -7.81
C LEU A 148 4.19 1.56 -8.44
N LEU A 149 4.93 0.49 -8.76
CA LEU A 149 6.18 0.59 -9.50
C LEU A 149 6.02 1.34 -10.82
N PHE A 150 5.01 0.99 -11.61
CA PHE A 150 4.70 1.74 -12.82
C PHE A 150 4.49 3.23 -12.53
N GLN A 151 3.64 3.59 -11.56
CA GLN A 151 3.32 4.99 -11.28
C GLN A 151 4.56 5.79 -10.85
N TRP A 152 5.42 5.24 -10.00
CA TRP A 152 6.68 5.88 -9.61
C TRP A 152 7.58 6.16 -10.81
N LEU A 153 7.73 5.19 -11.72
CA LEU A 153 8.54 5.35 -12.92
C LEU A 153 7.90 6.33 -13.91
N TYR A 154 6.59 6.27 -14.08
CA TYR A 154 5.84 7.09 -15.02
C TYR A 154 5.86 8.59 -14.66
N TYR A 155 5.87 8.90 -13.36
CA TYR A 155 6.01 10.27 -12.85
C TYR A 155 7.45 10.76 -12.75
N SER A 156 8.44 9.89 -12.99
CA SER A 156 9.84 10.28 -13.04
C SER A 156 10.21 10.78 -14.43
N ASN A 157 10.66 12.02 -14.54
CA ASN A 157 11.14 12.57 -15.82
C ASN A 157 12.28 11.76 -16.43
N LYS A 158 13.06 11.04 -15.61
CA LYS A 158 14.12 10.15 -16.09
C LYS A 158 13.59 8.93 -16.85
N PHE A 159 12.46 8.37 -16.42
CA PHE A 159 11.91 7.12 -16.96
C PHE A 159 10.69 7.36 -17.87
N TYR A 160 10.04 8.51 -17.79
CA TYR A 160 8.90 8.85 -18.63
C TYR A 160 9.14 8.65 -20.14
N PRO A 161 10.30 9.02 -20.73
CA PRO A 161 10.59 8.77 -22.13
C PRO A 161 10.55 7.29 -22.54
N LEU A 162 10.84 6.36 -21.61
CA LEU A 162 10.75 4.92 -21.87
C LEU A 162 9.30 4.51 -22.17
N PHE A 163 8.35 5.06 -21.43
CA PHE A 163 6.93 4.73 -21.61
C PHE A 163 6.36 5.38 -22.87
N THR A 164 6.70 6.65 -23.13
CA THR A 164 6.20 7.37 -24.30
C THR A 164 6.88 6.97 -25.61
N SER A 165 8.00 6.23 -25.55
CA SER A 165 8.66 5.67 -26.74
C SER A 165 7.78 4.67 -27.51
N SER A 166 6.78 4.07 -26.85
CA SER A 166 5.88 3.11 -27.46
C SER A 166 4.45 3.33 -26.99
N ILE A 167 3.56 3.65 -27.93
CA ILE A 167 2.12 3.78 -27.69
C ILE A 167 1.52 2.53 -27.04
N ILE A 168 2.07 1.34 -27.32
CA ILE A 168 1.62 0.08 -26.75
C ILE A 168 1.95 0.02 -25.26
N ILE A 169 3.19 0.34 -24.89
CA ILE A 169 3.63 0.35 -23.49
C ILE A 169 2.84 1.38 -22.70
N ASP A 170 2.73 2.60 -23.23
CA ASP A 170 1.99 3.68 -22.60
C ASP A 170 0.53 3.29 -22.34
N ASN A 171 -0.16 2.77 -23.37
CA ASN A 171 -1.56 2.37 -23.25
C ASN A 171 -1.79 1.20 -22.28
N LEU A 172 -0.87 0.23 -22.25
CA LEU A 172 -0.97 -0.92 -21.37
C LEU A 172 -1.02 -0.50 -19.90
N PHE A 173 -0.22 0.48 -19.52
CA PHE A 173 -0.14 0.92 -18.13
C PHE A 173 -1.07 2.10 -17.78
N VAL A 174 -1.42 2.95 -18.75
CA VAL A 174 -2.34 4.08 -18.54
C VAL A 174 -3.80 3.61 -18.49
N PHE A 175 -4.25 2.82 -19.47
CA PHE A 175 -5.67 2.47 -19.65
C PHE A 175 -6.00 1.02 -19.28
N LEU A 176 -5.06 0.09 -19.49
CA LEU A 176 -5.31 -1.34 -19.33
C LEU A 176 -4.86 -2.01 -18.02
N PRO A 177 -4.37 -1.32 -16.95
CA PRO A 177 -3.83 -2.02 -15.79
C PRO A 177 -4.92 -2.86 -15.09
N TYR A 178 -6.16 -2.37 -15.04
CA TYR A 178 -7.28 -3.09 -14.41
C TYR A 178 -7.98 -4.11 -15.33
N ILE A 179 -7.65 -4.15 -16.63
CA ILE A 179 -7.97 -5.29 -17.49
C ILE A 179 -6.95 -6.40 -17.21
N ALA A 180 -5.66 -6.07 -17.17
CA ALA A 180 -4.60 -7.00 -16.79
C ALA A 180 -4.81 -7.58 -15.38
N ARG A 181 -5.44 -6.84 -14.47
CA ARG A 181 -5.86 -7.33 -13.14
C ARG A 181 -6.56 -8.68 -13.16
N GLN A 182 -7.28 -9.03 -14.23
CA GLN A 182 -7.98 -10.31 -14.34
C GLN A 182 -7.03 -11.52 -14.28
N LEU A 183 -5.74 -11.33 -14.58
CA LEU A 183 -4.70 -12.36 -14.51
C LEU A 183 -4.27 -12.69 -13.06
N TRP A 184 -4.68 -11.88 -12.08
CA TRP A 184 -4.41 -12.11 -10.66
C TRP A 184 -5.65 -12.64 -9.94
N PRO A 185 -5.50 -13.48 -8.90
CA PRO A 185 -6.62 -13.87 -8.05
C PRO A 185 -7.24 -12.65 -7.37
N LYS A 186 -8.54 -12.68 -7.09
CA LYS A 186 -9.29 -11.58 -6.47
C LYS A 186 -9.75 -11.97 -5.08
N THR A 187 -9.34 -11.23 -4.06
CA THR A 187 -9.95 -11.32 -2.74
C THR A 187 -11.21 -10.47 -2.65
N SER A 188 -12.09 -10.84 -1.72
CA SER A 188 -13.44 -10.25 -1.63
C SER A 188 -13.65 -9.60 -0.28
N PHE A 189 -13.87 -8.27 -0.29
CA PHE A 189 -14.34 -7.54 0.91
C PHE A 189 -15.67 -8.08 1.43
N ARG A 190 -16.54 -8.56 0.53
CA ARG A 190 -17.82 -9.17 0.87
C ARG A 190 -17.58 -10.38 1.77
N ASP A 191 -16.64 -11.24 1.41
CA ASP A 191 -16.33 -12.46 2.17
C ASP A 191 -15.69 -12.12 3.52
N SER A 192 -14.89 -11.05 3.59
CA SER A 192 -14.36 -10.51 4.86
C SER A 192 -15.45 -9.99 5.81
N LEU A 193 -16.58 -9.53 5.28
CA LEU A 193 -17.75 -9.10 6.07
C LEU A 193 -18.58 -10.30 6.55
N TYR A 194 -18.88 -11.26 5.67
CA TYR A 194 -19.72 -12.41 6.01
C TYR A 194 -19.01 -13.43 6.92
N ASN A 195 -17.69 -13.59 6.82
CA ASN A 195 -16.93 -14.48 7.71
C ASN A 195 -16.67 -13.87 9.11
N SER A 196 -17.47 -12.89 9.53
CA SER A 196 -17.24 -12.15 10.78
C SER A 196 -17.23 -13.06 12.01
N ASP A 197 -18.13 -14.05 12.09
CA ASP A 197 -18.31 -14.85 13.30
C ASP A 197 -17.17 -15.85 13.55
N LYS A 198 -16.44 -16.25 12.50
CA LYS A 198 -15.31 -17.18 12.64
C LYS A 198 -13.99 -16.46 12.94
N ASN A 199 -13.78 -15.32 12.31
CA ASN A 199 -12.48 -14.65 12.28
C ASN A 199 -12.40 -13.40 13.16
N LYS A 200 -13.52 -12.94 13.77
CA LYS A 200 -13.58 -11.72 14.59
C LYS A 200 -14.07 -12.04 15.99
N THR A 201 -13.41 -11.51 17.02
CA THR A 201 -14.01 -11.48 18.38
C THR A 201 -15.16 -10.48 18.45
N GLU A 202 -16.13 -10.71 19.33
CA GLU A 202 -17.24 -9.78 19.58
C GLU A 202 -16.74 -8.36 19.92
N LYS A 203 -15.66 -8.26 20.71
CA LYS A 203 -15.01 -6.98 21.07
C LYS A 203 -14.50 -6.19 19.85
N ASN A 204 -14.12 -6.88 18.78
CA ASN A 204 -13.51 -6.26 17.59
C ASN A 204 -14.42 -6.26 16.36
N LYS A 205 -15.58 -6.92 16.42
CA LYS A 205 -16.49 -7.10 15.28
C LYS A 205 -16.96 -5.77 14.69
N LYS A 206 -17.42 -4.84 15.53
CA LYS A 206 -17.85 -3.48 15.09
C LYS A 206 -16.71 -2.69 14.46
N PHE A 207 -15.51 -2.71 15.06
CA PHE A 207 -14.33 -2.04 14.52
C PHE A 207 -14.00 -2.55 13.12
N PHE A 208 -13.84 -3.88 12.97
CA PHE A 208 -13.49 -4.47 11.68
C PHE A 208 -14.60 -4.30 10.65
N PHE A 209 -15.88 -4.27 11.05
CA PHE A 209 -16.98 -3.95 10.15
C PHE A 209 -16.83 -2.54 9.55
N ILE A 210 -16.64 -1.52 10.39
CA ILE A 210 -16.51 -0.12 9.95
C ILE A 210 -15.31 0.04 9.02
N VAL A 211 -14.13 -0.42 9.45
CA VAL A 211 -12.91 -0.21 8.67
C VAL A 211 -12.89 -1.00 7.36
N THR A 212 -13.56 -2.16 7.29
CA THR A 212 -13.72 -2.90 6.02
C THR A 212 -14.54 -2.08 5.02
N HIS A 213 -15.61 -1.40 5.46
CA HIS A 213 -16.41 -0.54 4.59
C HIS A 213 -15.61 0.68 4.13
N ILE A 214 -14.92 1.35 5.05
CA ILE A 214 -14.05 2.49 4.71
C ILE A 214 -13.00 2.06 3.67
N THR A 215 -12.34 0.92 3.89
CA THR A 215 -11.32 0.41 2.97
C THR A 215 -11.91 0.06 1.60
N LYS A 216 -13.09 -0.57 1.57
CA LYS A 216 -13.77 -0.89 0.31
C LYS A 216 -14.10 0.38 -0.50
N CYS A 217 -14.65 1.40 0.15
CA CYS A 217 -14.96 2.68 -0.50
C CYS A 217 -13.69 3.37 -1.01
N PHE A 218 -12.66 3.44 -0.15
CA PHE A 218 -11.36 3.99 -0.51
C PHE A 218 -10.75 3.26 -1.71
N TYR A 219 -10.81 1.93 -1.75
CA TYR A 219 -10.22 1.14 -2.82
C TYR A 219 -10.90 1.38 -4.18
N ILE A 220 -12.22 1.55 -4.20
CA ILE A 220 -12.97 1.90 -5.43
C ILE A 220 -12.61 3.31 -5.89
N TRP A 221 -12.53 4.25 -4.96
CA TRP A 221 -12.12 5.63 -5.25
C TRP A 221 -10.66 5.70 -5.74
N ALA A 222 -9.73 5.05 -5.04
CA ALA A 222 -8.32 5.02 -5.36
C ALA A 222 -8.05 4.42 -6.74
N LYS A 223 -8.76 3.35 -7.11
CA LYS A 223 -8.67 2.78 -8.46
C LYS A 223 -8.89 3.84 -9.56
N HIS A 224 -9.86 4.72 -9.37
CA HIS A 224 -10.24 5.70 -10.39
C HIS A 224 -9.41 6.97 -10.29
N TYR A 225 -9.32 7.56 -9.09
CA TYR A 225 -8.69 8.86 -8.93
C TYR A 225 -7.17 8.78 -8.72
N ILE A 226 -6.66 7.75 -8.06
CA ILE A 226 -5.21 7.55 -7.92
C ILE A 226 -4.68 6.75 -9.11
N GLY A 227 -5.43 5.75 -9.59
CA GLY A 227 -5.06 4.96 -10.76
C GLY A 227 -5.25 5.76 -12.04
N PHE A 228 -6.50 5.89 -12.51
CA PHE A 228 -6.79 6.43 -13.83
C PHE A 228 -6.54 7.93 -13.96
N PHE A 229 -7.05 8.78 -13.06
CA PHE A 229 -6.90 10.24 -13.20
C PHE A 229 -5.43 10.66 -13.26
N LEU A 230 -4.61 10.19 -12.31
CA LEU A 230 -3.17 10.49 -12.29
C LEU A 230 -2.46 9.99 -13.56
N ASN A 231 -2.79 8.78 -14.02
CA ASN A 231 -2.24 8.28 -15.28
C ASN A 231 -2.64 9.17 -16.48
N TYR A 232 -3.89 9.62 -16.54
CA TYR A 232 -4.41 10.46 -17.64
C TYR A 232 -3.80 11.85 -17.66
N ILE A 233 -3.70 12.50 -16.50
CA ILE A 233 -3.13 13.84 -16.44
C ILE A 233 -1.64 13.81 -16.81
N ARG A 234 -0.92 12.76 -16.41
CA ARG A 234 0.47 12.57 -16.83
C ARG A 234 0.58 12.22 -18.31
N PHE A 235 -0.34 11.41 -18.85
CA PHE A 235 -0.42 11.07 -20.28
C PHE A 235 -0.58 12.32 -21.17
N PHE A 236 -1.39 13.29 -20.74
CA PHE A 236 -1.50 14.59 -21.41
C PHE A 236 -0.43 15.61 -20.99
N ASN A 237 0.49 15.23 -20.12
CA ASN A 237 1.53 16.07 -19.53
C ASN A 237 0.99 17.38 -18.91
N ARG A 238 -0.17 17.31 -18.24
CA ARG A 238 -0.86 18.45 -17.60
C ARG A 238 -0.60 18.51 -16.08
N VAL A 239 0.53 17.99 -15.63
CA VAL A 239 0.89 17.94 -14.20
C VAL A 239 1.89 19.03 -13.89
N ASP A 240 1.54 19.90 -12.94
CA ASP A 240 2.42 20.96 -12.50
C ASP A 240 3.55 20.44 -11.57
N THR A 241 4.64 21.18 -11.49
CA THR A 241 5.81 20.78 -10.69
C THR A 241 5.49 20.70 -9.19
N GLU A 242 4.59 21.57 -8.70
CA GLU A 242 4.08 21.55 -7.32
C GLU A 242 3.22 20.30 -7.08
N ASP A 243 2.34 19.95 -8.02
CA ASP A 243 1.50 18.75 -7.90
C ASP A 243 2.33 17.46 -7.88
N ILE A 244 3.46 17.43 -8.62
CA ILE A 244 4.40 16.30 -8.58
C ILE A 244 4.89 16.04 -7.16
N TYR A 245 5.10 17.06 -6.32
CA TYR A 245 5.44 16.88 -4.90
C TYR A 245 4.39 16.10 -4.14
N HIS A 246 3.13 16.49 -4.25
CA HIS A 246 2.04 15.81 -3.58
C HIS A 246 1.75 14.43 -4.18
N ILE A 247 2.01 14.22 -5.47
CA ILE A 247 1.93 12.90 -6.10
C ILE A 247 3.01 11.97 -5.55
N TYR A 248 4.26 12.41 -5.41
CA TYR A 248 5.29 11.58 -4.77
C TYR A 248 4.99 11.29 -3.30
N LEU A 249 4.42 12.25 -2.57
CA LEU A 249 3.94 12.01 -1.20
C LEU A 249 2.87 10.91 -1.18
N LEU A 250 1.90 10.99 -2.09
CA LEU A 250 0.87 9.97 -2.28
C LEU A 250 1.48 8.60 -2.59
N LEU A 251 2.46 8.56 -3.50
CA LEU A 251 3.16 7.35 -3.90
C LEU A 251 4.00 6.73 -2.76
N LEU A 252 4.59 7.55 -1.89
CA LEU A 252 5.21 7.08 -0.63
C LEU A 252 4.18 6.41 0.27
N PHE A 253 3.01 7.02 0.49
CA PHE A 253 1.95 6.36 1.28
C PHE A 253 1.36 5.14 0.59
N GLY A 254 1.34 5.09 -0.74
CA GLY A 254 1.05 3.88 -1.51
C GLY A 254 2.07 2.76 -1.24
N ALA A 255 3.36 3.11 -1.15
CA ALA A 255 4.43 2.18 -0.80
C ALA A 255 4.26 1.62 0.63
N PHE A 256 3.84 2.47 1.57
CA PHE A 256 3.47 2.03 2.91
C PHE A 256 2.27 1.07 2.86
N ALA A 257 1.20 1.46 2.16
CA ALA A 257 -0.07 0.74 2.13
C ALA A 257 0.03 -0.63 1.43
N THR A 258 0.93 -0.80 0.47
CA THR A 258 1.11 -2.06 -0.29
C THR A 258 2.10 -3.03 0.36
N THR A 259 3.18 -2.54 0.98
CA THR A 259 4.25 -3.41 1.47
C THR A 259 4.36 -3.43 2.99
N ILE A 260 4.34 -2.25 3.65
CA ILE A 260 4.47 -2.15 5.10
C ILE A 260 3.21 -2.69 5.79
N SER A 261 2.02 -2.46 5.21
CA SER A 261 0.76 -3.01 5.72
C SER A 261 0.79 -4.55 5.87
N MET A 262 1.41 -5.26 4.92
CA MET A 262 1.58 -6.71 4.93
C MET A 262 2.54 -7.16 6.03
N PHE A 263 3.60 -6.38 6.26
CA PHE A 263 4.51 -6.59 7.38
C PHE A 263 3.81 -6.38 8.73
N LEU A 264 3.00 -5.31 8.88
CA LEU A 264 2.21 -5.06 10.08
C LEU A 264 1.23 -6.21 10.37
N HIS A 265 0.62 -6.80 9.34
CA HIS A 265 -0.22 -7.98 9.53
C HIS A 265 0.57 -9.19 10.01
N THR A 266 1.78 -9.38 9.50
CA THR A 266 2.66 -10.46 9.98
C THR A 266 3.03 -10.26 11.45
N LEU A 267 3.33 -9.03 11.87
CA LEU A 267 3.56 -8.71 13.29
C LEU A 267 2.33 -8.97 14.14
N LYS A 268 1.14 -8.60 13.63
CA LYS A 268 -0.14 -8.90 14.27
C LYS A 268 -0.36 -10.41 14.45
N PHE A 269 -0.16 -11.19 13.39
CA PHE A 269 -0.34 -12.64 13.43
C PHE A 269 0.62 -13.32 14.41
N LYS A 270 1.86 -12.83 14.50
CA LYS A 270 2.84 -13.31 15.48
C LYS A 270 2.56 -12.86 16.91
N GLY A 271 1.57 -12.00 17.14
CA GLY A 271 1.24 -11.46 18.46
C GLY A 271 2.19 -10.38 18.96
N TYR A 272 3.02 -9.80 18.09
CA TYR A 272 3.86 -8.65 18.46
C TYR A 272 3.06 -7.34 18.43
N LEU A 273 1.96 -7.28 17.70
CA LEU A 273 1.17 -6.07 17.57
C LEU A 273 -0.32 -6.37 17.73
N GLY A 274 -1.01 -5.58 18.56
CA GLY A 274 -2.45 -5.71 18.71
C GLY A 274 -3.19 -5.49 17.38
N PRO A 275 -4.30 -6.22 17.12
CA PRO A 275 -5.01 -6.16 15.85
C PRO A 275 -5.58 -4.77 15.51
N LYS A 276 -6.08 -4.05 16.51
CA LYS A 276 -6.55 -2.66 16.33
C LYS A 276 -5.40 -1.73 16.00
N LEU A 277 -4.30 -1.81 16.75
CA LEU A 277 -3.14 -0.94 16.55
C LEU A 277 -2.51 -1.15 15.18
N SER A 278 -2.32 -2.41 14.76
CA SER A 278 -1.87 -2.77 13.42
C SER A 278 -2.74 -2.11 12.34
N PHE A 279 -4.05 -2.19 12.49
CA PHE A 279 -4.98 -1.62 11.52
C PHE A 279 -5.03 -0.07 11.58
N MET A 280 -4.91 0.53 12.77
CA MET A 280 -4.85 1.99 12.91
C MET A 280 -3.61 2.57 12.25
N ILE A 281 -2.44 1.92 12.43
CA ILE A 281 -1.21 2.30 11.73
C ILE A 281 -1.40 2.17 10.21
N TYR A 282 -2.08 1.13 9.73
CA TYR A 282 -2.43 1.02 8.32
C TYR A 282 -3.31 2.19 7.84
N MET A 283 -4.31 2.59 8.62
CA MET A 283 -5.21 3.71 8.29
C MET A 283 -4.51 5.07 8.22
N VAL A 284 -3.38 5.26 8.90
CA VAL A 284 -2.57 6.48 8.76
C VAL A 284 -2.17 6.72 7.30
N SER A 285 -1.85 5.66 6.55
CA SER A 285 -1.51 5.79 5.13
C SER A 285 -2.67 6.33 4.28
N TYR A 286 -3.92 5.99 4.63
CA TYR A 286 -5.10 6.49 3.94
C TYR A 286 -5.35 7.96 4.24
N LEU A 287 -5.23 8.37 5.50
CA LEU A 287 -5.38 9.78 5.88
C LEU A 287 -4.36 10.65 5.15
N ALA A 288 -3.11 10.19 5.07
CA ALA A 288 -2.07 10.93 4.38
C ALA A 288 -2.22 10.91 2.84
N THR A 289 -2.80 9.83 2.30
CA THR A 289 -3.23 9.79 0.89
C THR A 289 -4.31 10.82 0.61
N PHE A 290 -5.35 10.92 1.47
CA PHE A 290 -6.39 11.92 1.34
C PHE A 290 -5.85 13.34 1.50
N TYR A 291 -4.93 13.57 2.43
CA TYR A 291 -4.24 14.86 2.56
C TYR A 291 -3.55 15.24 1.27
N SER A 292 -2.74 14.34 0.70
CA SER A 292 -2.04 14.59 -0.58
C SER A 292 -3.03 14.91 -1.69
N PHE A 293 -4.17 14.21 -1.73
CA PHE A 293 -5.22 14.43 -2.70
C PHE A 293 -5.94 15.78 -2.55
N ILE A 294 -6.14 16.26 -1.32
CA ILE A 294 -6.72 17.58 -1.05
C ILE A 294 -5.77 18.70 -1.51
N GLN A 295 -4.46 18.47 -1.47
CA GLN A 295 -3.48 19.46 -1.94
C GLN A 295 -3.52 19.59 -3.47
N ILE A 296 -3.66 18.48 -4.21
CA ILE A 296 -3.82 18.51 -5.67
C ILE A 296 -5.27 18.80 -6.14
N ARG A 297 -6.10 19.45 -5.30
CA ARG A 297 -7.51 19.75 -5.66
C ARG A 297 -7.64 20.66 -6.86
N ASN A 298 -6.73 21.63 -7.00
CA ASN A 298 -6.75 22.60 -8.09
C ASN A 298 -6.54 21.89 -9.43
N THR A 299 -5.67 20.89 -9.45
CA THR A 299 -5.41 20.01 -10.58
C THR A 299 -6.68 19.35 -11.12
N PHE A 300 -7.59 18.90 -10.22
CA PHE A 300 -8.88 18.33 -10.62
C PHE A 300 -9.81 19.37 -11.26
N ILE A 301 -9.83 20.58 -10.69
CA ILE A 301 -10.68 21.68 -11.17
C ILE A 301 -10.19 22.14 -12.56
N MET A 302 -8.88 22.29 -12.73
CA MET A 302 -8.27 22.68 -14.00
C MET A 302 -8.41 21.59 -15.08
N ASN A 303 -8.52 20.32 -14.67
CA ASN A 303 -8.74 19.18 -15.57
C ASN A 303 -10.11 18.55 -15.32
N ILE A 304 -11.16 19.39 -15.35
CA ILE A 304 -12.54 18.94 -15.07
C ILE A 304 -13.01 17.91 -16.10
N ASP A 305 -12.53 17.99 -17.34
CA ASP A 305 -12.72 17.01 -18.41
C ASP A 305 -12.28 15.59 -17.94
N LEU A 306 -11.03 15.46 -17.51
CA LEU A 306 -10.46 14.19 -17.01
C LEU A 306 -11.18 13.72 -15.74
N THR A 307 -11.53 14.66 -14.86
CA THR A 307 -12.30 14.37 -13.64
C THR A 307 -13.66 13.74 -13.96
N ILE A 308 -14.37 14.28 -14.95
CA ILE A 308 -15.66 13.75 -15.40
C ILE A 308 -15.50 12.36 -16.00
N TYR A 309 -14.52 12.13 -16.89
CA TYR A 309 -14.26 10.80 -17.45
C TYR A 309 -13.97 9.76 -16.36
N VAL A 310 -13.18 10.14 -15.35
CA VAL A 310 -12.85 9.26 -14.22
C VAL A 310 -14.07 8.99 -13.35
N PHE A 311 -14.92 10.00 -13.12
CA PHE A 311 -16.17 9.85 -12.37
C PHE A 311 -17.16 8.91 -13.08
N ILE A 312 -17.33 9.06 -14.39
CA ILE A 312 -18.14 8.12 -15.20
C ILE A 312 -17.57 6.70 -15.08
N GLY A 313 -16.24 6.55 -15.17
CA GLY A 313 -15.56 5.28 -14.96
C GLY A 313 -15.86 4.66 -13.59
N LEU A 314 -15.92 5.48 -12.54
CA LEU A 314 -16.27 5.07 -11.18
C LEU A 314 -17.72 4.57 -11.11
N LEU A 315 -18.68 5.28 -11.70
CA LEU A 315 -20.08 4.84 -11.78
C LEU A 315 -20.21 3.52 -12.54
N LEU A 316 -19.49 3.38 -13.65
CA LEU A 316 -19.50 2.18 -14.48
C LEU A 316 -18.75 1.00 -13.84
N ASN A 317 -17.96 1.20 -12.78
CA ASN A 317 -17.18 0.15 -12.12
C ASN A 317 -18.04 -1.02 -11.60
N PHE A 318 -19.32 -0.78 -11.34
CA PHE A 318 -20.27 -1.80 -10.90
C PHE A 318 -21.02 -2.48 -12.07
N THR A 319 -20.66 -2.15 -13.31
CA THR A 319 -21.29 -2.67 -14.53
C THR A 319 -20.30 -3.49 -15.36
N ARG A 320 -20.82 -4.28 -16.30
CA ARG A 320 -20.01 -5.03 -17.28
C ARG A 320 -19.30 -4.13 -18.31
N TYR A 321 -19.71 -2.86 -18.43
CA TYR A 321 -19.24 -1.94 -19.46
C TYR A 321 -17.95 -1.20 -19.09
N GLN A 322 -17.42 -1.40 -17.88
CA GLN A 322 -16.19 -0.72 -17.44
C GLN A 322 -15.03 -0.94 -18.40
N HIS A 323 -14.81 -2.17 -18.89
CA HIS A 323 -13.68 -2.46 -19.78
C HIS A 323 -13.86 -1.84 -21.17
N ALA A 324 -15.07 -1.88 -21.73
CA ALA A 324 -15.39 -1.21 -22.99
C ALA A 324 -15.18 0.31 -22.86
N TYR A 325 -15.57 0.90 -21.73
CA TYR A 325 -15.34 2.32 -21.45
C TYR A 325 -13.85 2.68 -21.41
N GLN A 326 -13.00 1.84 -20.80
CA GLN A 326 -11.55 2.07 -20.78
C GLN A 326 -10.93 1.98 -22.17
N ILE A 327 -11.38 1.02 -23.01
CA ILE A 327 -10.94 0.91 -24.41
C ILE A 327 -11.39 2.15 -25.21
N PHE A 328 -12.62 2.62 -24.98
CA PHE A 328 -13.11 3.86 -25.58
C PHE A 328 -12.25 5.08 -25.19
N LEU A 329 -11.95 5.25 -23.90
CA LEU A 329 -11.08 6.34 -23.43
C LEU A 329 -9.67 6.22 -24.03
N MET A 330 -9.11 5.02 -24.13
CA MET A 330 -7.82 4.79 -24.77
C MET A 330 -7.82 5.30 -26.21
N VAL A 331 -8.83 4.94 -27.02
CA VAL A 331 -8.94 5.40 -28.42
C VAL A 331 -9.13 6.92 -28.47
N LEU A 332 -10.06 7.46 -27.67
CA LEU A 332 -10.38 8.88 -27.63
C LEU A 332 -9.17 9.73 -27.23
N PHE A 333 -8.41 9.31 -26.20
CA PHE A 333 -7.30 10.07 -25.65
C PHE A 333 -6.07 10.05 -26.57
N ASN A 334 -5.79 8.92 -27.23
CA ASN A 334 -4.75 8.87 -28.26
C ASN A 334 -5.13 9.74 -29.46
N ALA A 335 -6.38 9.68 -29.93
CA ALA A 335 -6.85 10.55 -31.01
C ALA A 335 -6.74 12.04 -30.66
N HIS A 336 -6.98 12.40 -29.40
CA HIS A 336 -6.77 13.77 -28.92
C HIS A 336 -5.29 14.15 -28.89
N ARG A 337 -4.45 13.31 -28.27
CA ARG A 337 -3.00 13.54 -28.12
C ARG A 337 -2.30 13.70 -29.47
N ASP A 338 -2.68 12.87 -30.45
CA ASP A 338 -2.08 12.87 -31.79
C ASP A 338 -2.74 13.90 -32.73
N ASN A 339 -3.56 14.80 -32.16
CA ASN A 339 -4.29 15.85 -32.86
C ASN A 339 -5.25 15.37 -33.97
N MET A 340 -5.65 14.10 -33.96
CA MET A 340 -6.54 13.49 -34.95
C MET A 340 -8.01 13.89 -34.78
N LEU A 341 -8.40 14.44 -33.63
CA LEU A 341 -9.77 14.93 -33.42
C LEU A 341 -10.02 16.29 -34.11
N PRO A 342 -11.18 16.48 -34.76
CA PRO A 342 -11.61 17.79 -35.25
C PRO A 342 -11.63 18.86 -34.14
N ASN A 343 -11.26 20.10 -34.47
CA ASN A 343 -11.18 21.20 -33.50
C ASN A 343 -12.50 21.46 -32.77
N ASP A 344 -13.63 21.36 -33.48
CA ASP A 344 -14.95 21.53 -32.88
C ASP A 344 -15.19 20.47 -31.80
N ILE A 345 -14.88 19.19 -32.11
CA ILE A 345 -15.01 18.08 -31.17
C ILE A 345 -14.06 18.25 -29.98
N LYS A 346 -12.80 18.66 -30.21
CA LYS A 346 -11.83 18.94 -29.14
C LYS A 346 -12.38 19.97 -28.15
N LYS A 347 -12.93 21.09 -28.65
CA LYS A 347 -13.49 22.16 -27.82
C LYS A 347 -14.65 21.69 -26.93
N TYR A 348 -15.47 20.75 -27.39
CA TYR A 348 -16.57 20.21 -26.60
C TYR A 348 -16.14 19.11 -25.62
N LEU A 349 -15.15 18.30 -25.98
CA LEU A 349 -14.76 17.12 -25.20
C LEU A 349 -13.61 17.36 -24.22
N PHE A 350 -12.79 18.38 -24.47
CA PHE A 350 -11.62 18.71 -23.67
C PHE A 350 -11.62 20.22 -23.41
N SER A 351 -11.86 20.61 -22.16
CA SER A 351 -11.63 21.97 -21.70
C SER A 351 -10.12 22.17 -21.56
N SER A 352 -9.52 22.89 -22.51
CA SER A 352 -8.14 23.38 -22.40
C SER A 352 -8.07 24.66 -21.59
#